data_AF-A0A1G8XUV4-F1
#
_entry.id   AF-A0A1G8XUV4-F1
#
_cell.length_a   1.000
_cell.length_b   1.000
_cell.length_c   1.000
_cell.angle_alpha   90.00
_cell.angle_beta   90.00
_cell.angle_gamma   90.00
#
_symmetry.space_group_name_H-M   'P 1'
#
loop_
_entity.id
_entity.type
_entity.pdbx_description
1 polymer ?
#
loop_
_entity_poly.entity_id
_entity_poly.type
_entity_poly.pdbx_seq_one_letter_code
_entity_poly.pdbx_strand_id
1 'polypeptide(L)'
;MTRYFPLVSALVCCYLVAVIAVLGSGVLTAESALIVDDVAQLISGCGATIACWWRARRHHGGQRHWRMLLGIGTAGWTAGMAVWAWFRTFADTPLPSPSLADVGFLTLPVFALPALLVFAEDGRPVRGITARSSRAAARTRTVLVLDGLIVTGSLFLLTWATALGAVVRSGAPTALGFVVAVAYPVTDLVLVVIVVLLASFRRARNSLRLLLLGSGLIALSVSDSIFAYLVSSGAASMNPLFDAGFVAGPALIALAAIVPDDHEAASAHEWRERTVDWAHLMLPYLPLMVAACYTTAKTVLGAGTDDLEVVGVFLLFVLVVLRQLVTLIDNAKLLEKVRNTQQDLAHQASHDPLTGLANRTLLYERLHDSITRNSRTHHPFGLLYLDLDGFKTVNDTFGHSAGDALLRAVADRLRECVRTVDTVARLGGDEFAVLVDTERRQESELVGGRVLAALQRPFTVEGRRHTIGGSLGIVHCPVHEDISAQTLLHQADAAMYATKQRRKQRSGETSLHGSVPADDDPAGEEPAEEDVSPADPTIHDDPPENAHCAQDEPPAQEGPAVAKDHATPADPAVPDDPTVPDDGMSLHN
;
A
#
# COMPACT_ATOMS: atom_id res chain seq x y z
N MET A 1 -6.11 -5.37 30.76
CA MET A 1 -5.71 -6.55 29.94
C MET A 1 -4.70 -6.16 28.88
N THR A 2 -4.87 -5.03 28.17
CA THR A 2 -3.81 -4.42 27.32
C THR A 2 -2.45 -4.33 28.02
N ARG A 3 -2.41 -3.89 29.28
CA ARG A 3 -1.17 -3.83 30.09
C ARG A 3 -0.56 -5.18 30.50
N TYR A 4 -1.35 -6.25 30.54
CA TYR A 4 -0.90 -7.58 31.02
C TYR A 4 -0.67 -8.58 29.89
N PHE A 5 -1.20 -8.33 28.70
CA PHE A 5 -1.01 -9.17 27.52
C PHE A 5 0.47 -9.47 27.22
N PRO A 6 1.41 -8.50 27.19
CA PRO A 6 2.82 -8.79 26.90
C PRO A 6 3.46 -9.71 27.96
N LEU A 7 3.07 -9.56 29.22
CA LEU A 7 3.55 -10.41 30.31
C LEU A 7 3.01 -11.83 30.18
N VAL A 8 1.71 -11.98 29.89
CA VAL A 8 1.09 -13.30 29.67
C VAL A 8 1.68 -13.98 28.43
N SER A 9 1.90 -13.27 27.33
CA SER A 9 2.56 -13.83 26.14
C SER A 9 4.00 -14.25 26.42
N ALA A 10 4.76 -13.46 27.17
CA ALA A 10 6.12 -13.82 27.56
C ALA A 10 6.14 -15.08 28.43
N LEU A 11 5.22 -15.20 29.41
CA LEU A 11 5.10 -16.40 30.24
C LEU A 11 4.74 -17.64 29.42
N VAL A 12 3.80 -17.54 28.47
CA VAL A 12 3.45 -18.66 27.58
C VAL A 12 4.63 -19.03 26.69
N CYS A 13 5.35 -18.07 26.12
CA CYS A 13 6.56 -18.36 25.34
C CYS A 13 7.64 -19.05 26.18
N CYS A 14 7.92 -18.56 27.39
CA CYS A 14 8.87 -19.18 28.31
C CYS A 14 8.43 -20.61 28.69
N TYR A 15 7.14 -20.82 28.93
CA TYR A 15 6.57 -22.14 29.20
C TYR A 15 6.80 -23.11 28.03
N LEU A 16 6.47 -22.69 26.80
CA LEU A 16 6.67 -23.54 25.61
C LEU A 16 8.15 -23.88 25.38
N VAL A 17 9.03 -22.88 25.50
CA VAL A 17 10.48 -23.10 25.36
C VAL A 17 10.99 -24.04 26.45
N ALA A 18 10.55 -23.88 27.69
CA ALA A 18 10.96 -24.75 28.79
C ALA A 18 10.51 -26.20 28.58
N VAL A 19 9.25 -26.42 28.18
CA VAL A 19 8.73 -27.77 27.89
C VAL A 19 9.51 -28.41 26.75
N ILE A 20 9.69 -27.72 25.63
CA ILE A 20 10.43 -28.24 24.46
C ILE A 20 11.90 -28.52 24.83
N ALA A 21 12.55 -27.63 25.57
CA ALA A 21 13.93 -27.82 26.01
C ALA A 21 14.07 -29.03 26.94
N VAL A 22 13.16 -29.21 27.89
CA VAL A 22 13.17 -30.36 28.81
C VAL A 22 12.96 -31.66 28.04
N LEU A 23 11.94 -31.73 27.19
CA LEU A 23 11.63 -32.92 26.39
C LEU A 23 12.73 -33.24 25.36
N GLY A 24 13.37 -32.22 24.79
CA GLY A 24 14.45 -32.37 23.81
C GLY A 24 15.84 -32.62 24.40
N SER A 25 16.04 -32.36 25.70
CA SER A 25 17.37 -32.45 26.34
C SER A 25 17.90 -33.88 26.50
N GLY A 26 17.03 -34.89 26.45
CA GLY A 26 17.38 -36.28 26.77
C GLY A 26 17.73 -36.53 28.24
N VAL A 27 17.52 -35.56 29.13
CA VAL A 27 17.82 -35.67 30.57
C VAL A 27 16.79 -36.55 31.30
N LEU A 28 15.56 -36.61 30.81
CA LEU A 28 14.49 -37.44 31.36
C LEU A 28 14.55 -38.87 30.81
N THR A 29 14.16 -39.85 31.64
CA THR A 29 13.87 -41.20 31.15
C THR A 29 12.67 -41.17 30.20
N ALA A 30 12.55 -42.16 29.31
CA ALA A 30 11.45 -42.21 28.33
C ALA A 30 10.06 -42.13 29.01
N GLU A 31 9.88 -42.83 30.13
CA GLU A 31 8.64 -42.81 30.91
C GLU A 31 8.37 -41.45 31.56
N SER A 32 9.40 -40.82 32.15
CA SER A 32 9.26 -39.48 32.74
C SER A 32 9.00 -38.41 31.69
N ALA A 33 9.59 -38.53 30.50
CA ALA A 33 9.36 -37.62 29.38
C ALA A 33 7.91 -37.68 28.89
N LEU A 34 7.32 -38.88 28.78
CA LEU A 34 5.91 -39.07 28.43
C LEU A 34 4.97 -38.42 29.45
N ILE A 35 5.24 -38.59 30.75
CA ILE A 35 4.42 -37.97 31.81
C ILE A 35 4.51 -36.44 31.74
N VAL A 36 5.71 -35.89 31.55
CA VAL A 36 5.90 -34.43 31.44
C VAL A 36 5.16 -33.88 30.21
N ASP A 37 5.19 -34.59 29.09
CA ASP A 37 4.46 -34.25 27.88
C ASP A 37 2.93 -34.28 28.10
N ASP A 38 2.38 -35.37 28.62
CA ASP A 38 0.95 -35.51 28.93
C ASP A 38 0.45 -34.39 29.86
N VAL A 39 1.22 -34.08 30.91
CA VAL A 39 0.91 -32.99 31.85
C VAL A 39 0.98 -31.63 31.14
N ALA A 40 1.97 -31.39 30.28
CA ALA A 40 2.08 -30.15 29.54
C ALA A 40 0.92 -29.94 28.57
N GLN A 41 0.50 -30.99 27.85
CA GLN A 41 -0.66 -30.95 26.97
C GLN A 41 -1.96 -30.67 27.75
N LEU A 42 -2.14 -31.30 28.91
CA LEU A 42 -3.29 -31.04 29.80
C LEU A 42 -3.32 -29.61 30.35
N ILE A 43 -2.17 -29.08 30.78
CA ILE A 43 -2.05 -27.68 31.24
C ILE A 43 -2.44 -26.73 30.11
N SER A 44 -1.94 -26.97 28.90
CA SER A 44 -2.21 -26.14 27.73
C SER A 44 -3.67 -26.20 27.31
N GLY A 45 -4.27 -27.39 27.27
CA GLY A 45 -5.70 -27.61 26.98
C GLY A 45 -6.63 -26.96 28.02
N CYS A 46 -6.33 -27.13 29.30
CA CYS A 46 -7.04 -26.45 30.39
C CYS A 46 -6.92 -24.93 30.26
N GLY A 47 -5.72 -24.42 29.99
CA GLY A 47 -5.45 -23.00 29.79
C GLY A 47 -6.27 -22.42 28.64
N ALA A 48 -6.32 -23.10 27.50
CA ALA A 48 -7.13 -22.72 26.34
C ALA A 48 -8.62 -22.64 26.66
N THR A 49 -9.12 -23.66 27.34
CA THR A 49 -10.53 -23.77 27.74
C THR A 49 -10.93 -22.65 28.71
N ILE A 50 -10.12 -22.44 29.76
CA ILE A 50 -10.34 -21.39 30.76
C ILE A 50 -10.28 -20.01 30.09
N ALA A 51 -9.27 -19.76 29.26
CA ALA A 51 -9.10 -18.49 28.55
C ALA A 51 -10.30 -18.17 27.64
N CYS A 52 -10.74 -19.13 26.84
CA CYS A 52 -11.87 -19.00 25.94
C CYS A 52 -13.16 -18.67 26.70
N TRP A 53 -13.50 -19.43 27.74
CA TRP A 53 -14.71 -19.19 28.53
C TRP A 53 -14.66 -17.91 29.36
N TRP A 54 -13.53 -17.65 30.02
CA TRP A 54 -13.35 -16.44 30.82
C TRP A 54 -13.49 -15.18 29.98
N ARG A 55 -12.89 -15.18 28.77
CA ARG A 55 -13.00 -14.04 27.86
C ARG A 55 -14.37 -13.96 27.20
N ALA A 56 -15.00 -15.08 26.85
CA ALA A 56 -16.35 -15.12 26.29
C ALA A 56 -17.38 -14.45 27.21
N ARG A 57 -17.27 -14.62 28.54
CA ARG A 57 -18.16 -13.99 29.53
C ARG A 57 -18.12 -12.46 29.52
N ARG A 58 -17.05 -11.85 29.00
CA ARG A 58 -16.83 -10.40 28.99
C ARG A 58 -17.18 -9.74 27.65
N HIS A 59 -17.66 -10.52 26.69
CA HIS A 59 -17.97 -10.08 25.33
C HIS A 59 -19.41 -10.42 24.94
N HIS A 60 -19.91 -9.77 23.89
CA HIS A 60 -21.22 -10.02 23.31
C HIS A 60 -21.10 -10.15 21.78
N GLY A 61 -22.17 -10.58 21.09
CA GLY A 61 -22.16 -10.77 19.63
C GLY A 61 -21.22 -11.91 19.20
N GLY A 62 -20.72 -11.90 17.96
CA GLY A 62 -19.87 -12.98 17.46
C GLY A 62 -18.59 -13.18 18.28
N GLN A 63 -18.05 -12.12 18.91
CA GLN A 63 -16.87 -12.17 19.77
C GLN A 63 -17.05 -13.10 20.96
N ARG A 64 -18.28 -13.22 21.47
CA ARG A 64 -18.64 -14.21 22.47
C ARG A 64 -18.79 -15.59 21.85
N HIS A 65 -19.54 -15.69 20.75
CA HIS A 65 -19.93 -16.96 20.15
C HIS A 65 -18.72 -17.77 19.66
N TRP A 66 -17.75 -17.17 18.95
CA TRP A 66 -16.57 -17.93 18.49
C TRP A 66 -15.71 -18.43 19.65
N ARG A 67 -15.57 -17.64 20.72
CA ARG A 67 -14.84 -18.05 21.94
C ARG A 67 -15.57 -19.15 22.71
N MET A 68 -16.90 -19.13 22.73
CA MET A 68 -17.68 -20.20 23.35
C MET A 68 -17.53 -21.51 22.59
N LEU A 69 -17.68 -21.48 21.26
CA LEU A 69 -17.50 -22.65 20.41
C LEU A 69 -16.08 -23.22 20.56
N LEU A 70 -15.05 -22.38 20.45
CA LEU A 70 -13.67 -22.81 20.61
C LEU A 70 -13.41 -23.37 22.01
N GLY A 71 -13.99 -22.77 23.06
CA GLY A 71 -13.88 -23.28 24.43
C GLY A 71 -14.57 -24.64 24.63
N ILE A 72 -15.67 -24.93 23.93
CA ILE A 72 -16.30 -26.26 23.94
C ILE A 72 -15.37 -27.27 23.26
N GLY A 73 -14.79 -26.91 22.10
CA GLY A 73 -13.85 -27.75 21.38
C GLY A 73 -12.58 -28.07 22.19
N THR A 74 -11.96 -27.07 22.82
CA THR A 74 -10.77 -27.30 23.64
C THR A 74 -11.09 -28.06 24.92
N ALA A 75 -12.30 -27.90 25.49
CA ALA A 75 -12.73 -28.68 26.65
C ALA A 75 -12.85 -30.17 26.33
N GLY A 76 -13.48 -30.50 25.20
CA GLY A 76 -13.59 -31.89 24.75
C GLY A 76 -12.23 -32.49 24.37
N TRP A 77 -11.35 -31.72 23.71
CA TRP A 77 -9.97 -32.14 23.44
C TRP A 77 -9.18 -32.40 24.71
N THR A 78 -9.30 -31.53 25.72
CA THR A 78 -8.65 -31.71 27.04
C THR A 78 -9.18 -32.94 27.77
N ALA A 79 -10.48 -33.22 27.69
CA ALA A 79 -11.06 -34.45 28.23
C ALA A 79 -10.53 -35.69 27.49
N GLY A 80 -10.40 -35.61 26.15
CA GLY A 80 -9.73 -36.63 25.34
C GLY A 80 -8.30 -36.89 25.79
N MET A 81 -7.52 -35.83 26.02
CA MET A 81 -6.15 -35.93 26.54
C MET A 81 -6.07 -36.60 27.91
N ALA A 82 -7.02 -36.31 28.81
CA ALA A 82 -7.05 -36.94 30.13
C ALA A 82 -7.31 -38.45 30.04
N VAL A 83 -8.24 -38.85 29.15
CA VAL A 83 -8.52 -40.26 28.86
C VAL A 83 -7.31 -40.93 28.20
N TRP A 84 -6.65 -40.24 27.27
CA TRP A 84 -5.46 -40.73 26.58
C TRP A 84 -4.29 -40.95 27.54
N ALA A 85 -3.98 -39.97 28.39
CA ALA A 85 -2.97 -40.07 29.44
C ALA A 85 -3.28 -41.24 30.40
N TRP A 86 -4.56 -41.41 30.78
CA TRP A 86 -4.97 -42.55 31.60
C TRP A 86 -4.65 -43.90 30.94
N PHE A 87 -4.97 -44.06 29.65
CA PHE A 87 -4.65 -45.28 28.91
C PHE A 87 -3.14 -45.52 28.78
N ARG A 88 -2.35 -44.46 28.54
CA ARG A 88 -0.89 -44.58 28.43
C ARG A 88 -0.22 -44.93 29.76
N THR A 89 -0.67 -44.33 30.87
CA THR A 89 0.00 -44.48 32.18
C THR A 89 -0.50 -45.69 32.97
N PHE A 90 -1.79 -46.03 32.91
CA PHE A 90 -2.38 -47.06 33.77
C PHE A 90 -2.83 -48.32 33.04
N ALA A 91 -3.00 -48.28 31.72
CA ALA A 91 -3.48 -49.42 30.94
C ALA A 91 -2.41 -50.05 30.04
N ASP A 92 -1.15 -49.58 30.09
CA ASP A 92 -0.01 -50.05 29.29
C ASP A 92 -0.29 -50.13 27.77
N THR A 93 -1.21 -49.31 27.26
CA THR A 93 -1.50 -49.19 25.83
C THR A 93 -0.80 -47.94 25.28
N PRO A 94 0.34 -48.08 24.56
CA PRO A 94 1.14 -46.92 24.15
C PRO A 94 0.47 -46.06 23.07
N LEU A 95 -0.41 -46.63 22.25
CA LEU A 95 -1.17 -45.95 21.19
C LEU A 95 -2.65 -46.37 21.21
N PRO A 96 -3.48 -45.83 22.11
CA PRO A 96 -4.87 -46.22 22.25
C PRO A 96 -5.75 -45.54 21.19
N SER A 97 -5.61 -45.94 19.92
CA SER A 97 -6.52 -45.52 18.84
C SER A 97 -6.90 -46.72 17.95
N PRO A 98 -8.20 -46.97 17.70
CA PRO A 98 -9.36 -46.20 18.16
C PRO A 98 -9.72 -46.44 19.65
N SER A 99 -10.06 -45.38 20.38
CA SER A 99 -10.49 -45.37 21.80
C SER A 99 -11.48 -44.24 22.10
N LEU A 100 -11.91 -44.16 23.37
CA LEU A 100 -12.77 -43.07 23.86
C LEU A 100 -12.08 -41.69 23.81
N ALA A 101 -10.74 -41.64 23.76
CA ALA A 101 -10.00 -40.39 23.64
C ALA A 101 -10.23 -39.72 22.28
N ASP A 102 -10.37 -40.50 21.20
CA ASP A 102 -10.59 -39.96 19.85
C ASP A 102 -11.89 -39.16 19.73
N VAL A 103 -12.92 -39.58 20.47
CA VAL A 103 -14.19 -38.83 20.57
C VAL A 103 -13.94 -37.45 21.15
N GLY A 104 -13.08 -37.34 22.17
CA GLY A 104 -12.65 -36.09 22.76
C GLY A 104 -11.86 -35.22 21.79
N PHE A 105 -10.87 -35.79 21.10
CA PHE A 105 -10.04 -35.04 20.15
C PHE A 105 -10.82 -34.46 18.97
N LEU A 106 -11.76 -35.24 18.40
CA LEU A 106 -12.61 -34.79 17.30
C LEU A 106 -13.60 -33.67 17.67
N THR A 107 -13.81 -33.39 18.97
CA THR A 107 -14.61 -32.23 19.37
C THR A 107 -13.99 -30.91 18.92
N LEU A 108 -12.65 -30.79 18.95
CA LEU A 108 -11.97 -29.55 18.59
C LEU A 108 -12.27 -29.11 17.15
N PRO A 109 -12.04 -29.93 16.10
CA PRO A 109 -12.37 -29.52 14.74
C PRO A 109 -13.87 -29.27 14.54
N VAL A 110 -14.75 -30.09 15.14
CA VAL A 110 -16.21 -29.93 15.02
C VAL A 110 -16.67 -28.54 15.50
N PHE A 111 -16.07 -28.00 16.56
CA PHE A 111 -16.44 -26.68 17.09
C PHE A 111 -15.53 -25.54 16.60
N ALA A 112 -14.27 -25.80 16.24
CA ALA A 112 -13.36 -24.81 15.70
C ALA A 112 -13.79 -24.31 14.31
N LEU A 113 -14.38 -25.18 13.47
CA LEU A 113 -14.91 -24.80 12.16
C LEU A 113 -15.99 -23.70 12.25
N PRO A 114 -17.13 -23.90 12.96
CA PRO A 114 -18.11 -22.84 13.12
C PRO A 114 -17.56 -21.65 13.93
N ALA A 115 -16.60 -21.85 14.85
CA ALA A 115 -15.94 -20.74 15.53
C ALA A 115 -15.20 -19.82 14.54
N LEU A 116 -14.44 -20.38 13.60
CA LEU A 116 -13.73 -19.63 12.56
C LEU A 116 -14.68 -18.90 11.60
N LEU A 117 -15.83 -19.51 11.27
CA LEU A 117 -16.84 -18.87 10.43
C LEU A 117 -17.50 -17.68 11.14
N VAL A 118 -17.88 -17.83 12.41
CA VAL A 118 -18.43 -16.73 13.23
C VAL A 118 -17.37 -15.65 13.44
N PHE A 119 -16.12 -16.03 13.67
CA PHE A 119 -14.99 -15.12 13.75
C PHE A 119 -14.84 -14.30 12.46
N ALA A 120 -15.07 -14.94 11.31
CA ALA A 120 -15.02 -14.27 10.01
C ALA A 120 -16.17 -13.28 9.83
N GLU A 121 -17.40 -13.61 10.23
CA GLU A 121 -18.57 -12.74 10.06
C GLU A 121 -18.53 -11.44 10.88
N ASP A 122 -17.90 -11.47 12.06
CA ASP A 122 -17.77 -10.32 12.95
C ASP A 122 -16.86 -9.20 12.41
N GLY A 123 -16.04 -9.49 11.40
CA GLY A 123 -15.31 -8.48 10.65
C GLY A 123 -16.27 -7.74 9.75
N ARG A 124 -16.83 -6.61 10.23
CA ARG A 124 -17.74 -5.74 9.46
C ARG A 124 -17.24 -5.61 8.01
N PRO A 125 -18.08 -5.87 6.99
CA PRO A 125 -17.69 -5.63 5.61
C PRO A 125 -17.30 -4.15 5.49
N VAL A 126 -16.15 -3.89 4.86
CA VAL A 126 -15.73 -2.53 4.51
C VAL A 126 -16.84 -1.90 3.67
N ARG A 127 -17.68 -1.08 4.32
CA ARG A 127 -18.64 -0.17 3.68
C ARG A 127 -17.83 0.84 2.88
N GLY A 128 -17.51 0.45 1.65
CA GLY A 128 -16.67 1.21 0.72
C GLY A 128 -16.49 0.48 -0.62
N ILE A 129 -16.71 -0.84 -0.67
CA ILE A 129 -16.65 -1.64 -1.91
C ILE A 129 -18.04 -1.84 -2.54
N THR A 130 -19.05 -1.02 -2.21
CA THR A 130 -20.38 -1.09 -2.85
C THR A 130 -20.52 -0.24 -4.12
N ALA A 131 -19.42 0.35 -4.62
CA ALA A 131 -19.43 1.11 -5.88
C ALA A 131 -18.29 0.70 -6.85
N ARG A 132 -17.83 -0.56 -6.82
CA ARG A 132 -16.98 -1.09 -7.91
C ARG A 132 -17.86 -1.68 -9.00
N SER A 133 -17.59 -1.33 -10.25
CA SER A 133 -18.28 -1.87 -11.42
C SER A 133 -18.39 -3.39 -11.38
N SER A 134 -19.47 -3.95 -11.91
CA SER A 134 -19.76 -5.39 -11.91
C SER A 134 -18.58 -6.26 -12.42
N ARG A 135 -17.79 -5.73 -13.37
CA ARG A 135 -16.58 -6.39 -13.88
C ARG A 135 -15.42 -6.39 -12.88
N ALA A 136 -15.21 -5.32 -12.11
CA ALA A 136 -14.17 -5.30 -11.08
C ALA A 136 -14.51 -6.26 -9.94
N ALA A 137 -15.80 -6.36 -9.57
CA ALA A 137 -16.28 -7.32 -8.58
C ALA A 137 -16.15 -8.78 -9.05
N ALA A 138 -16.48 -9.07 -10.32
CA ALA A 138 -16.30 -10.39 -10.92
C ALA A 138 -14.82 -10.81 -10.96
N ARG A 139 -13.92 -9.88 -11.31
CA ARG A 139 -12.47 -10.11 -11.40
C ARG A 139 -11.84 -10.39 -10.04
N THR A 140 -12.21 -9.63 -9.00
CA THR A 140 -11.81 -9.94 -7.62
C THR A 140 -12.31 -11.32 -7.19
N ARG A 141 -13.54 -11.69 -7.57
CA ARG A 141 -14.07 -13.03 -7.28
C ARG A 141 -13.27 -14.15 -7.97
N THR A 142 -12.86 -13.97 -9.21
CA THR A 142 -12.04 -14.96 -9.94
C THR A 142 -10.70 -15.21 -9.24
N VAL A 143 -10.00 -14.15 -8.83
CA VAL A 143 -8.71 -14.28 -8.12
C VAL A 143 -8.91 -14.98 -6.78
N LEU A 144 -9.95 -14.62 -6.02
CA LEU A 144 -10.28 -15.29 -4.75
C LEU A 144 -10.56 -16.80 -4.94
N VAL A 145 -11.27 -17.17 -6.00
CA VAL A 145 -11.54 -18.58 -6.31
C VAL A 145 -10.26 -19.32 -6.69
N LEU A 146 -9.42 -18.73 -7.55
CA LEU A 146 -8.16 -19.34 -7.98
C LEU A 146 -7.19 -19.50 -6.82
N ASP A 147 -6.96 -18.46 -6.03
CA ASP A 147 -6.11 -18.51 -4.83
C ASP A 147 -6.66 -19.55 -3.83
N GLY A 148 -7.99 -19.65 -3.70
CA GLY A 148 -8.62 -20.66 -2.84
C GLY A 148 -8.44 -22.10 -3.31
N LEU A 149 -8.51 -22.33 -4.63
CA LEU A 149 -8.22 -23.63 -5.24
C LEU A 149 -6.74 -24.00 -5.11
N ILE A 150 -5.83 -23.04 -5.27
CA ILE A 150 -4.38 -23.25 -5.10
C ILE A 150 -4.09 -23.67 -3.66
N VAL A 151 -4.59 -22.93 -2.66
CA VAL A 151 -4.39 -23.25 -1.24
C VAL A 151 -4.96 -24.63 -0.91
N THR A 152 -6.21 -24.90 -1.30
CA THR A 152 -6.89 -26.17 -1.01
C THR A 152 -6.18 -27.35 -1.67
N GLY A 153 -5.84 -27.22 -2.95
CA GLY A 153 -5.13 -28.27 -3.67
C GLY A 153 -3.71 -28.51 -3.13
N SER A 154 -2.99 -27.46 -2.75
CA SER A 154 -1.64 -27.57 -2.19
C SER A 154 -1.63 -28.29 -0.85
N LEU A 155 -2.56 -27.92 0.05
CA LEU A 155 -2.69 -28.58 1.34
C LEU A 155 -3.19 -30.02 1.19
N PHE A 156 -4.13 -30.27 0.27
CA PHE A 156 -4.59 -31.64 -0.02
C PHE A 156 -3.44 -32.53 -0.50
N LEU A 157 -2.61 -32.06 -1.43
CA LEU A 157 -1.46 -32.84 -1.90
C LEU A 157 -0.43 -33.07 -0.81
N LEU A 158 -0.18 -32.06 0.04
CA LEU A 158 0.71 -32.22 1.18
C LEU A 158 0.17 -33.29 2.14
N THR A 159 -1.11 -33.20 2.54
CA THR A 159 -1.76 -34.18 3.42
C THR A 159 -1.82 -35.57 2.79
N TRP A 160 -2.05 -35.67 1.48
CA TRP A 160 -2.01 -36.95 0.74
C TRP A 160 -0.61 -37.57 0.77
N ALA A 161 0.42 -36.78 0.47
CA ALA A 161 1.78 -37.27 0.33
C ALA A 161 2.40 -37.67 1.68
N THR A 162 1.98 -37.04 2.79
CA THR A 162 2.53 -37.30 4.12
C THR A 162 1.73 -38.34 4.93
N ALA A 163 0.40 -38.24 5.00
CA ALA A 163 -0.40 -39.01 5.94
C ALA A 163 -1.54 -39.77 5.26
N LEU A 164 -2.42 -39.05 4.55
CA LEU A 164 -3.68 -39.61 4.04
C LEU A 164 -3.45 -40.72 3.00
N GLY A 165 -2.46 -40.56 2.10
CA GLY A 165 -2.11 -41.61 1.13
C GLY A 165 -1.57 -42.88 1.80
N ALA A 166 -0.81 -42.73 2.88
CA ALA A 166 -0.29 -43.87 3.65
C ALA A 166 -1.43 -44.64 4.34
N VAL A 167 -2.36 -43.94 4.99
CA VAL A 167 -3.54 -44.54 5.65
C VAL A 167 -4.46 -45.25 4.65
N VAL A 168 -4.69 -44.65 3.48
CA VAL A 168 -5.54 -45.24 2.44
C VAL A 168 -4.91 -46.51 1.84
N ARG A 169 -3.58 -46.53 1.65
CA ARG A 169 -2.86 -47.69 1.10
C ARG A 169 -2.68 -48.82 2.10
N SER A 170 -2.39 -48.51 3.36
CA SER A 170 -2.16 -49.53 4.39
C SER A 170 -3.44 -50.30 4.68
N GLY A 171 -4.59 -49.63 4.64
CA GLY A 171 -5.90 -50.20 4.93
C GLY A 171 -6.02 -50.57 6.41
N ALA A 172 -7.03 -50.05 7.12
CA ALA A 172 -7.20 -50.43 8.52
C ALA A 172 -7.89 -51.80 8.65
N PRO A 173 -7.52 -52.61 9.66
CA PRO A 173 -8.11 -53.94 9.88
C PRO A 173 -9.61 -53.88 10.27
N THR A 174 -10.11 -52.73 10.71
CA THR A 174 -11.53 -52.51 11.02
C THR A 174 -12.05 -51.25 10.34
N ALA A 175 -13.33 -51.25 9.96
CA ALA A 175 -13.97 -50.08 9.37
C ALA A 175 -13.94 -48.86 10.30
N LEU A 176 -14.08 -49.08 11.60
CA LEU A 176 -13.99 -48.01 12.60
C LEU A 176 -12.58 -47.43 12.69
N GLY A 177 -11.54 -48.26 12.71
CA GLY A 177 -10.15 -47.80 12.67
C GLY A 177 -9.83 -47.01 11.40
N PHE A 178 -10.38 -47.42 10.25
CA PHE A 178 -10.22 -46.68 8.99
C PHE A 178 -10.86 -45.29 9.06
N VAL A 179 -12.11 -45.21 9.53
CA VAL A 179 -12.84 -43.94 9.65
C VAL A 179 -12.11 -42.99 10.59
N VAL A 180 -11.64 -43.47 11.74
CA VAL A 180 -10.88 -42.66 12.70
C VAL A 180 -9.55 -42.19 12.11
N ALA A 181 -8.79 -43.08 11.46
CA ALA A 181 -7.50 -42.75 10.85
C ALA A 181 -7.62 -41.73 9.70
N VAL A 182 -8.72 -41.74 8.95
CA VAL A 182 -9.00 -40.75 7.89
C VAL A 182 -9.59 -39.45 8.46
N ALA A 183 -10.34 -39.51 9.57
CA ALA A 183 -10.99 -38.35 10.15
C ALA A 183 -9.98 -37.26 10.53
N TYR A 184 -8.87 -37.61 11.20
CA TYR A 184 -7.86 -36.64 11.64
C TYR A 184 -7.27 -35.82 10.49
N PRO A 185 -6.61 -36.42 9.46
CA PRO A 185 -6.05 -35.65 8.35
C PRO A 185 -7.09 -34.82 7.59
N VAL A 186 -8.32 -35.31 7.48
CA VAL A 186 -9.40 -34.60 6.78
C VAL A 186 -9.86 -33.38 7.59
N THR A 187 -10.10 -33.54 8.89
CA THR A 187 -10.52 -32.41 9.73
C THR A 187 -9.44 -31.34 9.84
N ASP A 188 -8.18 -31.75 9.94
CA ASP A 188 -7.02 -30.86 9.95
C ASP A 188 -6.89 -30.08 8.64
N LEU A 189 -6.98 -30.79 7.51
CA LEU A 189 -6.94 -30.17 6.19
C LEU A 189 -8.02 -29.08 6.07
N VAL A 190 -9.26 -29.36 6.49
CA VAL A 190 -10.35 -28.39 6.41
C VAL A 190 -10.08 -27.18 7.32
N LEU A 191 -9.59 -27.39 8.55
CA LEU A 191 -9.25 -26.29 9.46
C LEU A 191 -8.14 -25.40 8.91
N VAL A 192 -7.02 -25.99 8.48
CA VAL A 192 -5.87 -25.25 7.94
C VAL A 192 -6.26 -24.50 6.67
N VAL A 193 -7.04 -25.12 5.77
CA VAL A 193 -7.59 -24.44 4.58
C VAL A 193 -8.37 -23.20 5.00
N ILE A 194 -9.33 -23.31 5.92
CA ILE A 194 -10.14 -22.15 6.35
C ILE A 194 -9.25 -21.06 6.98
N VAL A 195 -8.30 -21.43 7.84
CA VAL A 195 -7.36 -20.48 8.44
C VAL A 195 -6.56 -19.72 7.38
N VAL A 196 -5.97 -20.42 6.41
CA VAL A 196 -5.17 -19.80 5.34
C VAL A 196 -6.07 -18.92 4.48
N LEU A 197 -7.27 -19.37 4.09
CA LEU A 197 -8.20 -18.55 3.31
C LEU A 197 -8.64 -17.29 4.06
N LEU A 198 -8.91 -17.39 5.36
CA LEU A 198 -9.24 -16.23 6.19
C LEU A 198 -8.06 -15.25 6.27
N ALA A 199 -6.83 -15.75 6.42
CA ALA A 199 -5.63 -14.92 6.51
C ALA A 199 -5.20 -14.31 5.15
N SER A 200 -5.48 -14.99 4.04
CA SER A 200 -5.18 -14.52 2.68
C SER A 200 -6.19 -13.49 2.19
N PHE A 201 -7.48 -13.66 2.49
CA PHE A 201 -8.54 -12.88 1.84
C PHE A 201 -9.18 -11.83 2.72
N ARG A 202 -9.12 -11.98 4.04
CA ARG A 202 -9.53 -10.93 4.94
C ARG A 202 -8.28 -10.18 5.36
N ARG A 203 -8.16 -8.93 4.89
CA ARG A 203 -7.23 -7.91 5.44
C ARG A 203 -7.70 -7.62 6.87
N ALA A 204 -7.50 -8.59 7.75
CA ALA A 204 -8.14 -8.61 9.05
C ALA A 204 -7.49 -7.51 9.87
N ARG A 205 -8.32 -6.56 10.32
CA ARG A 205 -7.96 -5.45 11.21
C ARG A 205 -7.27 -5.91 12.51
N ASN A 206 -7.29 -7.23 12.80
CA ASN A 206 -6.72 -7.87 13.98
C ASN A 206 -5.76 -9.03 13.56
N SER A 207 -4.69 -8.71 12.83
CA SER A 207 -3.74 -9.70 12.26
C SER A 207 -3.16 -10.65 13.32
N LEU A 208 -2.84 -10.14 14.51
CA LEU A 208 -2.23 -10.94 15.58
C LEU A 208 -3.16 -12.04 16.11
N ARG A 209 -4.46 -11.75 16.25
CA ARG A 209 -5.42 -12.72 16.80
C ARG A 209 -5.64 -13.89 15.86
N LEU A 210 -5.80 -13.60 14.57
CA LEU A 210 -5.92 -14.63 13.53
C LEU A 210 -4.59 -15.37 13.34
N LEU A 211 -3.45 -14.70 13.46
CA LEU A 211 -2.14 -15.32 13.38
C LEU A 211 -1.90 -16.30 14.52
N LEU A 212 -2.23 -15.94 15.76
CA LEU A 212 -2.11 -16.82 16.93
C LEU A 212 -3.09 -18.00 16.87
N LEU A 213 -4.35 -17.75 16.50
CA LEU A 213 -5.35 -18.80 16.35
C LEU A 213 -4.95 -19.77 15.22
N GLY A 214 -4.54 -19.21 14.08
CA GLY A 214 -4.12 -19.97 12.91
C GLY A 214 -2.85 -20.77 13.15
N SER A 215 -1.83 -20.18 13.77
CA SER A 215 -0.60 -20.90 14.11
C SER A 215 -0.84 -22.00 15.12
N GLY A 216 -1.75 -21.80 16.08
CA GLY A 216 -2.14 -22.84 17.03
C GLY A 216 -2.83 -24.04 16.37
N LEU A 217 -3.77 -23.80 15.46
CA LEU A 217 -4.43 -24.87 14.71
C LEU A 217 -3.47 -25.59 13.74
N ILE A 218 -2.58 -24.86 13.06
CA ILE A 218 -1.56 -25.44 12.19
C ILE A 218 -0.60 -26.32 13.01
N ALA A 219 -0.19 -25.89 14.20
CA ALA A 219 0.69 -26.67 15.07
C ALA A 219 0.08 -28.02 15.47
N LEU A 220 -1.23 -28.04 15.81
CA LEU A 220 -1.97 -29.27 16.07
C LEU A 220 -1.98 -30.19 14.84
N SER A 221 -2.40 -29.66 13.69
CA SER A 221 -2.51 -30.44 12.46
C SER A 221 -1.17 -31.01 11.98
N VAL A 222 -0.05 -30.34 12.25
CA VAL A 222 1.29 -30.86 11.96
C VAL A 222 1.63 -32.05 12.86
N SER A 223 1.40 -31.94 14.18
CA SER A 223 1.62 -33.05 15.10
C SER A 223 0.69 -34.23 14.82
N ASP A 224 -0.58 -34.00 14.52
CA ASP A 224 -1.55 -35.03 14.10
C ASP A 224 -1.12 -35.74 12.80
N SER A 225 -0.60 -34.99 11.82
CA SER A 225 -0.09 -35.57 10.57
C SER A 225 1.15 -36.45 10.80
N ILE A 226 2.06 -36.04 11.68
CA ILE A 226 3.23 -36.85 12.05
C ILE A 226 2.78 -38.12 12.77
N PHE A 227 1.85 -38.00 13.72
CA PHE A 227 1.27 -39.12 14.44
C PHE A 227 0.64 -40.14 13.48
N ALA A 228 -0.22 -39.69 12.56
CA ALA A 228 -0.88 -40.56 11.59
C ALA A 228 0.12 -41.30 10.69
N TYR A 229 1.19 -40.61 10.26
CA TYR A 229 2.28 -41.23 9.48
C TYR A 229 3.04 -42.29 10.30
N LEU A 230 3.42 -41.99 11.54
CA LEU A 230 4.13 -42.92 12.42
C LEU A 230 3.30 -44.17 12.72
N VAL A 231 2.00 -44.01 12.99
CA VAL A 231 1.07 -45.14 13.16
C VAL A 231 0.98 -45.97 11.88
N SER A 232 0.85 -45.34 10.71
CA SER A 232 0.75 -46.05 9.43
C SER A 232 2.03 -46.80 9.04
N SER A 233 3.19 -46.34 9.49
CA SER A 233 4.50 -46.95 9.27
C SER A 233 4.86 -48.03 10.29
N GLY A 234 4.00 -48.26 11.30
CA GLY A 234 4.19 -49.28 12.32
C GLY A 234 5.19 -48.91 13.41
N ALA A 235 5.42 -47.61 13.65
CA ALA A 235 6.31 -47.14 14.71
C ALA A 235 5.77 -47.54 16.10
N ALA A 236 6.66 -48.02 16.98
CA ALA A 236 6.29 -48.46 18.33
C ALA A 236 6.13 -47.31 19.34
N SER A 237 6.73 -46.14 19.07
CA SER A 237 6.65 -44.95 19.91
C SER A 237 6.88 -43.68 19.10
N MET A 238 6.39 -42.55 19.61
CA MET A 238 6.58 -41.22 19.06
C MET A 238 7.59 -40.45 19.92
N ASN A 239 8.51 -39.73 19.27
CA ASN A 239 9.44 -38.85 19.99
C ASN A 239 8.63 -37.67 20.56
N PRO A 240 8.77 -37.33 21.86
CA PRO A 240 8.05 -36.21 22.48
C PRO A 240 8.24 -34.86 21.78
N LEU A 241 9.35 -34.67 21.04
CA LEU A 241 9.53 -33.46 20.24
C LEU A 241 8.51 -33.31 19.10
N PHE A 242 7.97 -34.42 18.58
CA PHE A 242 6.92 -34.38 17.56
C PHE A 242 5.54 -34.09 18.17
N ASP A 243 5.37 -34.24 19.48
CA ASP A 243 4.16 -33.88 20.24
C ASP A 243 4.12 -32.39 20.61
N ALA A 244 5.19 -31.64 20.33
CA ALA A 244 5.29 -30.22 20.69
C ALA A 244 4.13 -29.37 20.14
N GLY A 245 3.54 -29.74 19.01
CA GLY A 245 2.35 -29.08 18.45
C GLY A 245 1.10 -29.25 19.31
N PHE A 246 0.95 -30.37 20.02
CA PHE A 246 -0.15 -30.61 20.95
C PHE A 246 -0.05 -29.76 22.24
N VAL A 247 1.16 -29.31 22.60
CA VAL A 247 1.35 -28.33 23.68
C VAL A 247 1.21 -26.91 23.15
N ALA A 248 1.90 -26.58 22.05
CA ALA A 248 1.93 -25.24 21.48
C ALA A 248 0.55 -24.79 20.96
N GLY A 249 -0.20 -25.69 20.33
CA GLY A 249 -1.49 -25.38 19.71
C GLY A 249 -2.50 -24.79 20.68
N PRO A 250 -2.90 -25.52 21.76
CA PRO A 250 -3.81 -25.02 22.77
C PRO A 250 -3.27 -23.77 23.48
N ALA A 251 -1.95 -23.69 23.73
CA ALA A 251 -1.34 -22.50 24.34
C ALA A 251 -1.49 -21.24 23.46
N LEU A 252 -1.30 -21.38 22.15
CA LEU A 252 -1.50 -20.30 21.17
C LEU A 252 -2.98 -19.93 21.01
N ILE A 253 -3.88 -20.91 21.05
CA ILE A 253 -5.33 -20.69 21.11
C ILE A 253 -5.72 -19.89 22.37
N ALA A 254 -5.13 -20.23 23.52
CA ALA A 254 -5.35 -19.50 24.77
C ALA A 254 -4.92 -18.03 24.65
N LEU A 255 -3.75 -17.77 24.06
CA LEU A 255 -3.27 -16.42 23.78
C LEU A 255 -4.21 -15.68 22.84
N ALA A 256 -4.64 -16.32 21.74
CA ALA A 256 -5.56 -15.76 20.76
C ALA A 256 -6.89 -15.34 21.40
N ALA A 257 -7.40 -16.12 22.35
CA ALA A 257 -8.61 -15.80 23.10
C ALA A 257 -8.46 -14.50 23.91
N ILE A 258 -7.28 -14.25 24.50
CA ILE A 258 -7.03 -13.17 25.45
C ILE A 258 -6.58 -11.86 24.78
N VAL A 259 -6.14 -11.90 23.51
CA VAL A 259 -5.71 -10.72 22.73
C VAL A 259 -6.69 -9.54 22.95
N PRO A 260 -6.20 -8.36 23.37
CA PRO A 260 -7.02 -7.16 23.54
C PRO A 260 -7.78 -6.77 22.27
N ASP A 261 -8.86 -6.00 22.42
CA ASP A 261 -9.65 -5.52 21.29
C ASP A 261 -9.11 -4.17 20.81
N ASP A 262 -8.80 -4.08 19.51
CA ASP A 262 -8.17 -2.91 18.88
C ASP A 262 -9.17 -1.74 18.74
N HIS A 263 -9.43 -1.04 19.85
CA HIS A 263 -10.19 0.21 19.87
C HIS A 263 -9.29 1.45 19.80
N GLU A 264 -8.00 1.34 20.18
CA GLU A 264 -7.07 2.48 20.27
C GLU A 264 -6.01 2.52 19.14
N ALA A 265 -5.75 1.40 18.45
CA ALA A 265 -4.72 1.33 17.40
C ALA A 265 -5.17 1.89 16.03
N ALA A 266 -6.45 2.25 15.88
CA ALA A 266 -7.02 2.67 14.59
C ALA A 266 -6.42 3.99 14.06
N SER A 267 -6.03 4.92 14.95
CA SER A 267 -5.43 6.21 14.55
C SER A 267 -3.95 6.12 14.15
N ALA A 268 -3.22 5.15 14.70
CA ALA A 268 -1.81 4.90 14.31
C ALA A 268 -1.69 4.04 13.04
N HIS A 269 -2.72 3.26 12.70
CA HIS A 269 -2.71 2.35 11.56
C HIS A 269 -2.95 3.03 10.20
N GLU A 270 -3.65 4.16 10.17
CA GLU A 270 -3.88 4.96 8.94
C GLU A 270 -2.58 5.41 8.27
N TRP A 271 -1.53 5.69 9.06
CA TRP A 271 -0.23 6.11 8.52
C TRP A 271 0.66 4.93 8.04
N ARG A 272 0.43 3.71 8.54
CA ARG A 272 1.22 2.52 8.17
C ARG A 272 0.69 1.80 6.91
N GLU A 273 -0.48 2.17 6.41
CA GLU A 273 -1.12 1.55 5.24
C GLU A 273 -0.48 1.87 3.87
N ARG A 274 0.63 2.61 3.82
CA ARG A 274 1.33 2.94 2.55
C ARG A 274 2.35 1.92 2.07
N THR A 275 2.71 0.91 2.87
CA THR A 275 3.61 -0.16 2.42
C THR A 275 2.81 -1.31 1.82
N VAL A 276 3.25 -1.77 0.64
CA VAL A 276 2.75 -3.01 0.03
C VAL A 276 3.02 -4.14 1.02
N ASP A 277 1.95 -4.77 1.52
CA ASP A 277 2.07 -5.89 2.44
C ASP A 277 2.42 -7.16 1.66
N TRP A 278 3.71 -7.28 1.34
CA TRP A 278 4.27 -8.42 0.63
C TRP A 278 3.98 -9.76 1.33
N ALA A 279 3.81 -9.76 2.65
CA ALA A 279 3.49 -10.97 3.40
C ALA A 279 2.10 -11.53 3.02
N HIS A 280 1.08 -10.67 2.86
CA HIS A 280 -0.24 -11.11 2.41
C HIS A 280 -0.26 -11.57 0.95
N LEU A 281 0.59 -11.00 0.09
CA LEU A 281 0.73 -11.42 -1.31
C LEU A 281 1.36 -12.81 -1.45
N MET A 282 2.27 -13.17 -0.55
CA MET A 282 2.98 -14.46 -0.56
C MET A 282 2.21 -15.57 0.17
N LEU A 283 1.26 -15.22 1.05
CA LEU A 283 0.58 -16.19 1.92
C LEU A 283 -0.11 -17.36 1.17
N PRO A 284 -0.84 -17.15 0.05
CA PRO A 284 -1.45 -18.25 -0.70
C PRO A 284 -0.43 -19.19 -1.36
N TYR A 285 0.81 -18.71 -1.57
CA TYR A 285 1.89 -19.47 -2.21
C TYR A 285 2.72 -20.28 -1.22
N LEU A 286 2.63 -19.98 0.08
CA LEU A 286 3.39 -20.69 1.09
C LEU A 286 3.04 -22.20 1.14
N PRO A 287 1.76 -22.63 1.19
CA PRO A 287 1.43 -24.05 1.14
C PRO A 287 1.89 -24.73 -0.15
N LEU A 288 1.82 -24.01 -1.28
CA LEU A 288 2.29 -24.50 -2.58
C LEU A 288 3.80 -24.75 -2.55
N MET A 289 4.59 -23.81 -2.03
CA MET A 289 6.04 -23.96 -1.92
C MET A 289 6.43 -25.12 -1.01
N VAL A 290 5.74 -25.29 0.12
CA VAL A 290 5.98 -26.42 1.04
C VAL A 290 5.65 -27.75 0.36
N ALA A 291 4.50 -27.86 -0.31
CA ALA A 291 4.11 -29.06 -1.04
C ALA A 291 5.08 -29.40 -2.19
N ALA A 292 5.52 -28.39 -2.95
CA ALA A 292 6.50 -28.55 -4.02
C ALA A 292 7.88 -28.99 -3.48
N CYS A 293 8.35 -28.38 -2.39
CA CYS A 293 9.61 -28.75 -1.76
C CYS A 293 9.56 -30.20 -1.23
N TYR A 294 8.49 -30.58 -0.54
CA TYR A 294 8.31 -31.93 -0.02
C TYR A 294 8.29 -32.99 -1.12
N THR A 295 7.47 -32.80 -2.16
CA THR A 295 7.35 -33.73 -3.29
C THR A 295 8.66 -33.86 -4.07
N THR A 296 9.39 -32.76 -4.24
CA THR A 296 10.73 -32.75 -4.88
C THR A 296 11.77 -33.47 -4.02
N ALA A 297 11.80 -33.22 -2.70
CA ALA A 297 12.72 -33.90 -1.80
C ALA A 297 12.45 -35.41 -1.77
N LYS A 298 11.17 -35.80 -1.71
CA LYS A 298 10.73 -37.21 -1.77
C LYS A 298 11.22 -37.91 -3.04
N THR A 299 11.07 -37.27 -4.20
CA THR A 299 11.54 -37.81 -5.49
C THR A 299 13.06 -37.91 -5.58
N VAL A 300 13.79 -36.87 -5.15
CA VAL A 300 15.27 -36.85 -5.17
C VAL A 300 15.86 -37.91 -4.23
N LEU A 301 15.22 -38.17 -3.08
CA LEU A 301 15.62 -39.21 -2.14
C LEU A 301 15.27 -40.63 -2.62
N GLY A 302 14.73 -40.78 -3.84
CA GLY A 302 14.41 -42.07 -4.44
C GLY A 302 13.16 -42.74 -3.87
N ALA A 303 12.32 -42.01 -3.11
CA ALA A 303 11.04 -42.53 -2.68
C ALA A 303 10.04 -42.51 -3.84
N GLY A 304 9.28 -43.60 -4.02
CA GLY A 304 8.27 -43.71 -5.07
C GLY A 304 7.25 -42.58 -5.02
N THR A 305 6.91 -42.05 -6.19
CA THR A 305 5.90 -40.99 -6.36
C THR A 305 4.61 -41.62 -6.85
N ASP A 306 3.48 -41.26 -6.24
CA ASP A 306 2.19 -41.80 -6.67
C ASP A 306 1.68 -41.05 -7.92
N ASP A 307 0.95 -41.74 -8.79
CA ASP A 307 0.32 -41.12 -9.97
C ASP A 307 -0.58 -39.92 -9.59
N LEU A 308 -1.28 -40.02 -8.45
CA LEU A 308 -2.12 -38.93 -7.94
C LEU A 308 -1.29 -37.69 -7.53
N GLU A 309 -0.09 -37.89 -6.98
CA GLU A 309 0.82 -36.78 -6.63
C GLU A 309 1.27 -36.04 -7.90
N VAL A 310 1.64 -36.77 -8.94
CA VAL A 310 2.06 -36.20 -10.23
C VAL A 310 0.94 -35.41 -10.90
N VAL A 311 -0.26 -36.01 -11.01
CA VAL A 311 -1.44 -35.35 -11.58
C VAL A 311 -1.81 -34.12 -10.76
N GLY A 312 -1.76 -34.22 -9.43
CA GLY A 312 -2.01 -33.12 -8.51
C GLY A 312 -1.08 -31.93 -8.72
N VAL A 313 0.23 -32.17 -8.76
CA VAL A 313 1.25 -31.13 -8.98
C VAL A 313 1.04 -30.46 -10.35
N PHE A 314 0.72 -31.24 -11.38
CA PHE A 314 0.42 -30.70 -12.70
C PHE A 314 -0.83 -29.80 -12.68
N LEU A 315 -1.93 -30.22 -12.04
CA LEU A 315 -3.14 -29.41 -11.92
C LEU A 315 -2.89 -28.12 -11.12
N LEU A 316 -2.09 -28.17 -10.06
CA LEU A 316 -1.68 -26.97 -9.31
C LEU A 316 -0.85 -26.03 -10.17
N PHE A 317 0.10 -26.55 -10.95
CA PHE A 317 0.88 -25.74 -11.88
C PHE A 317 -0.03 -25.00 -12.88
N VAL A 318 -1.00 -25.70 -13.47
CA VAL A 318 -1.99 -25.09 -14.37
C VAL A 318 -2.79 -24.00 -13.65
N LEU A 319 -3.26 -24.25 -12.43
CA LEU A 319 -3.99 -23.25 -11.63
C LEU A 319 -3.14 -22.00 -11.35
N VAL A 320 -1.87 -22.18 -11.01
CA VAL A 320 -0.93 -21.07 -10.76
C VAL A 320 -0.67 -20.27 -12.03
N VAL A 321 -0.49 -20.94 -13.17
CA VAL A 321 -0.32 -20.27 -14.47
C VAL A 321 -1.58 -19.46 -14.83
N LEU A 322 -2.77 -20.03 -14.66
CA LEU A 322 -4.04 -19.32 -14.89
C LEU A 322 -4.18 -18.10 -13.97
N ARG A 323 -3.83 -18.25 -12.68
CA ARG A 323 -3.83 -17.16 -11.71
C ARG A 323 -2.84 -16.05 -12.09
N GLN A 324 -1.64 -16.42 -12.52
CA GLN A 324 -0.62 -15.46 -12.95
C GLN A 324 -1.03 -14.74 -14.24
N LEU A 325 -1.68 -15.43 -15.17
CA LEU A 325 -2.20 -14.83 -16.40
C LEU A 325 -3.26 -13.77 -16.10
N VAL A 326 -4.21 -14.06 -15.19
CA VAL A 326 -5.18 -13.06 -14.71
C VAL A 326 -4.43 -11.86 -14.12
N THR A 327 -3.48 -12.10 -13.21
CA THR A 327 -2.69 -11.04 -12.57
C THR A 327 -1.88 -10.19 -13.55
N LEU A 328 -1.41 -10.78 -14.66
CA LEU A 328 -0.67 -10.07 -15.70
C LEU A 328 -1.60 -9.17 -16.54
N ILE A 329 -2.80 -9.64 -16.87
CA ILE A 329 -3.79 -8.89 -17.67
C ILE A 329 -4.29 -7.64 -16.93
N ASP A 330 -4.87 -7.78 -15.74
CA ASP A 330 -4.11 -7.44 -14.56
C ASP A 330 -3.43 -6.07 -14.54
N ASN A 331 -2.13 -6.21 -14.30
CA ASN A 331 -1.11 -5.18 -14.29
C ASN A 331 -1.02 -4.44 -15.62
N ALA A 332 -1.17 -5.11 -16.76
CA ALA A 332 -1.10 -4.46 -18.08
C ALA A 332 -2.17 -3.36 -18.22
N LYS A 333 -3.42 -3.65 -17.81
CA LYS A 333 -4.51 -2.66 -17.81
C LYS A 333 -4.30 -1.53 -16.81
N LEU A 334 -3.70 -1.82 -15.65
CA LEU A 334 -3.38 -0.80 -14.66
C LEU A 334 -2.28 0.13 -15.18
N LEU A 335 -1.24 -0.42 -15.81
CA LEU A 335 -0.16 0.34 -16.43
C LEU A 335 -0.68 1.24 -17.54
N GLU A 336 -1.57 0.73 -18.39
CA GLU A 336 -2.23 1.55 -19.43
C GLU A 336 -3.01 2.71 -18.83
N LYS A 337 -3.80 2.46 -17.77
CA LYS A 337 -4.57 3.50 -17.09
C LYS A 337 -3.66 4.56 -16.46
N VAL A 338 -2.59 4.13 -15.78
CA VAL A 338 -1.60 5.06 -15.21
C VAL A 338 -0.95 5.90 -16.29
N ARG A 339 -0.57 5.28 -17.42
CA ARG A 339 0.02 6.01 -18.55
C ARG A 339 -0.92 7.06 -19.12
N ASN A 340 -2.18 6.72 -19.33
CA ASN A 340 -3.18 7.68 -19.84
C ASN A 340 -3.39 8.83 -18.84
N THR A 341 -3.52 8.53 -17.55
CA THR A 341 -3.65 9.58 -16.52
C THR A 341 -2.40 10.47 -16.45
N GLN A 342 -1.20 9.91 -16.61
CA GLN A 342 0.03 10.70 -16.69
C GLN A 342 0.07 11.59 -17.92
N GLN A 343 -0.40 11.10 -19.08
CA GLN A 343 -0.51 11.92 -20.30
C GLN A 343 -1.51 13.06 -20.13
N ASP A 344 -2.68 12.79 -19.54
CA ASP A 344 -3.70 13.80 -19.26
C ASP A 344 -3.16 14.87 -18.30
N LEU A 345 -2.45 14.46 -17.24
CA LEU A 345 -1.81 15.38 -16.30
C LEU A 345 -0.69 16.19 -16.95
N ALA A 346 0.13 15.60 -17.81
CA ALA A 346 1.17 16.31 -18.54
C ALA A 346 0.57 17.34 -19.52
N HIS A 347 -0.55 17.00 -20.16
CA HIS A 347 -1.27 17.93 -21.03
C HIS A 347 -1.87 19.10 -20.22
N GLN A 348 -2.51 18.83 -19.09
CA GLN A 348 -3.03 19.85 -18.18
C GLN A 348 -1.93 20.72 -17.56
N ALA A 349 -0.74 20.16 -17.30
CA ALA A 349 0.40 20.89 -16.76
C ALA A 349 1.06 21.84 -17.79
N SER A 350 0.79 21.66 -19.10
CA SER A 350 1.43 22.43 -20.18
C SER A 350 0.46 23.30 -21.00
N HIS A 351 -0.85 23.09 -20.91
CA HIS A 351 -1.85 23.83 -21.69
C HIS A 351 -2.90 24.49 -20.79
N ASP A 352 -3.45 25.62 -21.24
CA ASP A 352 -4.57 26.29 -20.58
C ASP A 352 -5.87 25.52 -20.87
N PRO A 353 -6.62 25.08 -19.83
CA PRO A 353 -7.78 24.19 -20.00
C PRO A 353 -8.98 24.86 -20.70
N LEU A 354 -9.05 26.20 -20.72
CA LEU A 354 -10.15 26.93 -21.34
C LEU A 354 -9.94 27.13 -22.85
N THR A 355 -8.72 27.52 -23.24
CA THR A 355 -8.38 27.92 -24.61
C THR A 355 -7.61 26.85 -25.39
N GLY A 356 -7.01 25.88 -24.69
CA GLY A 356 -6.12 24.87 -25.27
C GLY A 356 -4.79 25.44 -25.78
N LEU A 357 -4.46 26.69 -25.45
CA LEU A 357 -3.16 27.30 -25.77
C LEU A 357 -2.08 26.79 -24.82
N ALA A 358 -0.81 27.09 -25.11
CA ALA A 358 0.24 26.89 -24.13
C ALA A 358 -0.09 27.65 -22.83
N ASN A 359 0.17 27.07 -21.67
CA ASN A 359 0.06 27.81 -20.42
C ASN A 359 1.38 28.54 -20.11
N ARG A 360 1.42 29.22 -18.96
CA ARG A 360 2.62 29.90 -18.48
C ARG A 360 3.84 28.96 -18.41
N THR A 361 3.68 27.74 -17.92
CA THR A 361 4.77 26.75 -17.81
C THR A 361 5.39 26.43 -19.17
N LEU A 362 4.55 26.06 -20.16
CA LEU A 362 5.04 25.72 -21.50
C LEU A 362 5.63 26.93 -22.23
N LEU A 363 5.11 28.14 -22.01
CA LEU A 363 5.74 29.35 -22.55
C LEU A 363 7.14 29.56 -21.95
N TYR A 364 7.31 29.39 -20.64
CA TYR A 364 8.61 29.56 -19.98
C TYR A 364 9.64 28.56 -20.52
N GLU A 365 9.26 27.30 -20.72
CA GLU A 365 10.11 26.28 -21.34
C GLU A 365 10.53 26.69 -22.76
N ARG A 366 9.57 27.07 -23.62
CA ARG A 366 9.85 27.51 -24.99
C ARG A 366 10.70 28.77 -25.05
N LEU A 367 10.47 29.70 -24.12
CA LEU A 367 11.26 30.93 -24.02
C LEU A 367 12.70 30.61 -23.60
N HIS A 368 12.90 29.69 -22.67
CA HIS A 368 14.23 29.23 -22.28
C HIS A 368 14.99 28.55 -23.44
N ASP A 369 14.30 27.71 -24.22
CA ASP A 369 14.86 27.09 -25.43
C ASP A 369 15.29 28.15 -26.46
N SER A 370 14.46 29.16 -26.69
CA SER A 370 14.75 30.26 -27.63
C SER A 370 15.90 31.15 -27.15
N ILE A 371 16.00 31.45 -25.85
CA ILE A 371 17.15 32.15 -25.26
C ILE A 371 18.44 31.35 -25.48
N THR A 372 18.40 30.05 -25.18
CA THR A 372 19.54 29.14 -25.37
C THR A 372 19.95 29.04 -26.84
N ARG A 373 18.99 29.08 -27.77
CA ARG A 373 19.28 29.09 -29.21
C ARG A 373 19.88 30.43 -29.65
N ASN A 374 19.34 31.56 -29.19
CA ASN A 374 19.86 32.88 -29.49
C ASN A 374 21.29 33.07 -28.97
N SER A 375 21.62 32.58 -27.77
CA SER A 375 22.98 32.68 -27.22
C SER A 375 24.00 31.84 -28.01
N ARG A 376 23.59 30.67 -28.53
CA ARG A 376 24.48 29.75 -29.25
C ARG A 376 24.63 30.06 -30.75
N THR A 377 23.55 30.45 -31.42
CA THR A 377 23.53 30.60 -32.88
C THR A 377 23.14 31.99 -33.35
N HIS A 378 23.00 32.96 -32.44
CA HIS A 378 22.53 34.32 -32.73
C HIS A 378 21.20 34.35 -33.48
N HIS A 379 20.36 33.33 -33.22
CA HIS A 379 19.05 33.20 -33.85
C HIS A 379 18.04 34.11 -33.14
N PRO A 380 17.54 35.16 -33.81
CA PRO A 380 16.70 36.15 -33.14
C PRO A 380 15.29 35.60 -32.87
N PHE A 381 14.64 36.10 -31.82
CA PHE A 381 13.23 35.83 -31.56
C PHE A 381 12.56 37.07 -30.96
N GLY A 382 11.24 37.15 -31.06
CA GLY A 382 10.43 38.21 -30.46
C GLY A 382 9.42 37.66 -29.46
N LEU A 383 9.30 38.31 -28.31
CA LEU A 383 8.26 38.03 -27.32
C LEU A 383 7.23 39.16 -27.33
N LEU A 384 5.99 38.80 -27.61
CA LEU A 384 4.84 39.70 -27.58
C LEU A 384 4.03 39.40 -26.31
N TYR A 385 3.72 40.42 -25.53
CA TYR A 385 2.82 40.34 -24.37
C TYR A 385 1.55 41.14 -24.67
N LEU A 386 0.39 40.52 -24.50
CA LEU A 386 -0.91 41.03 -24.91
C LEU A 386 -1.89 40.98 -23.72
N ASP A 387 -2.56 42.10 -23.47
CA ASP A 387 -3.68 42.22 -22.53
C ASP A 387 -4.93 42.68 -23.31
N LEU A 388 -6.09 42.07 -23.05
CA LEU A 388 -7.34 42.42 -23.73
C LEU A 388 -7.99 43.65 -23.10
N ASP A 389 -8.07 44.74 -23.87
CA ASP A 389 -8.70 45.97 -23.42
C ASP A 389 -10.22 45.77 -23.26
N GLY A 390 -10.76 46.05 -22.06
CA GLY A 390 -12.19 46.02 -21.78
C GLY A 390 -12.79 44.65 -21.49
N PHE A 391 -11.96 43.60 -21.32
CA PHE A 391 -12.43 42.25 -21.00
C PHE A 391 -13.26 42.18 -19.71
N LYS A 392 -12.83 42.88 -18.66
CA LYS A 392 -13.58 42.96 -17.39
C LYS A 392 -15.01 43.48 -17.58
N THR A 393 -15.20 44.50 -18.42
CA THR A 393 -16.54 45.03 -18.74
C THR A 393 -17.43 43.99 -19.40
N VAL A 394 -16.86 43.10 -20.23
CA VAL A 394 -17.61 41.99 -20.84
C VAL A 394 -18.07 41.00 -19.77
N ASN A 395 -17.18 40.61 -18.86
CA ASN A 395 -17.54 39.73 -17.73
C ASN A 395 -18.62 40.34 -16.84
N ASP A 396 -18.47 41.62 -16.48
CA ASP A 396 -19.39 42.31 -15.57
C ASP A 396 -20.77 42.53 -16.22
N THR A 397 -20.84 42.73 -17.54
CA THR A 397 -22.09 43.02 -18.25
C THR A 397 -22.81 41.77 -18.74
N PHE A 398 -22.07 40.73 -19.14
CA PHE A 398 -22.60 39.56 -19.85
C PHE A 398 -22.33 38.22 -19.15
N GLY A 399 -21.63 38.24 -18.01
CA GLY A 399 -21.31 37.06 -17.22
C GLY A 399 -20.05 36.33 -17.68
N HIS A 400 -19.53 35.48 -16.79
CA HIS A 400 -18.29 34.73 -17.02
C HIS A 400 -18.37 33.75 -18.19
N SER A 401 -19.55 33.18 -18.51
CA SER A 401 -19.71 32.28 -19.66
C SER A 401 -19.44 32.99 -20.99
N ALA A 402 -19.91 34.22 -21.14
CA ALA A 402 -19.66 35.06 -22.30
C ALA A 402 -18.19 35.47 -22.39
N GLY A 403 -17.55 35.76 -21.25
CA GLY A 403 -16.11 35.99 -21.17
C GLY A 403 -15.29 34.78 -21.58
N ASP A 404 -15.65 33.59 -21.12
CA ASP A 404 -14.98 32.34 -21.49
C ASP A 404 -15.10 32.05 -22.99
N ALA A 405 -16.27 32.28 -23.57
CA ALA A 405 -16.48 32.13 -25.01
C ALA A 405 -15.69 33.17 -25.82
N LEU A 406 -15.57 34.40 -25.32
CA LEU A 406 -14.71 35.43 -25.89
C LEU A 406 -13.22 35.03 -25.84
N LEU A 407 -12.74 34.49 -24.72
CA LEU A 407 -11.36 34.02 -24.57
C LEU A 407 -11.03 32.88 -25.55
N ARG A 408 -11.95 31.94 -25.77
CA ARG A 408 -11.78 30.90 -26.81
C ARG A 408 -11.69 31.51 -28.21
N ALA A 409 -12.58 32.45 -28.54
CA ALA A 409 -12.59 33.10 -29.85
C ALA A 409 -11.34 33.96 -30.08
N VAL A 410 -10.81 34.59 -29.03
CA VAL A 410 -9.51 35.29 -29.06
C VAL A 410 -8.38 34.30 -29.31
N ALA A 411 -8.34 33.20 -28.57
CA ALA A 411 -7.31 32.18 -28.73
C ALA A 411 -7.24 31.64 -30.16
N ASP A 412 -8.38 31.30 -30.76
CA ASP A 412 -8.45 30.84 -32.15
C ASP A 412 -7.97 31.90 -33.13
N ARG A 413 -8.36 33.16 -32.91
CA ARG A 413 -7.92 34.28 -33.75
C ARG A 413 -6.43 34.56 -33.64
N LEU A 414 -5.85 34.40 -32.46
CA LEU A 414 -4.41 34.52 -32.25
C LEU A 414 -3.65 33.39 -32.95
N ARG A 415 -4.14 32.14 -32.89
CA ARG A 415 -3.57 31.00 -33.63
C ARG A 415 -3.55 31.25 -35.14
N GLU A 416 -4.61 31.84 -35.70
CA GLU A 416 -4.67 32.19 -37.13
C GLU A 416 -3.69 33.31 -37.54
N CYS A 417 -3.23 34.12 -36.58
CA CYS A 417 -2.31 35.22 -36.84
C CYS A 417 -0.84 34.81 -36.87
N VAL A 418 -0.52 33.58 -36.46
CA VAL A 418 0.85 33.10 -36.27
C VAL A 418 1.12 31.83 -37.06
N ARG A 419 2.38 31.46 -37.22
CA ARG A 419 2.77 30.21 -37.88
C ARG A 419 2.77 29.05 -36.89
N THR A 420 2.81 27.82 -37.38
CA THR A 420 2.88 26.61 -36.55
C THR A 420 4.15 26.53 -35.69
N VAL A 421 5.22 27.23 -36.08
CA VAL A 421 6.48 27.31 -35.33
C VAL A 421 6.42 28.31 -34.17
N ASP A 422 5.49 29.26 -34.21
CA ASP A 422 5.31 30.27 -33.16
C ASP A 422 4.50 29.66 -32.01
N THR A 423 4.76 30.11 -30.78
CA THR A 423 4.03 29.64 -29.59
C THR A 423 3.07 30.72 -29.12
N VAL A 424 1.78 30.42 -29.09
CA VAL A 424 0.75 31.26 -28.47
C VAL A 424 0.40 30.67 -27.11
N ALA A 425 0.49 31.49 -26.07
CA ALA A 425 0.22 31.10 -24.69
C ALA A 425 -0.83 32.01 -24.04
N ARG A 426 -1.60 31.46 -23.10
CA ARG A 426 -2.42 32.23 -22.17
C ARG A 426 -1.76 32.18 -20.79
N LEU A 427 -1.50 33.34 -20.21
CA LEU A 427 -0.78 33.47 -18.95
C LEU A 427 -1.71 33.44 -17.74
N GLY A 428 -2.94 33.91 -17.92
CA GLY A 428 -4.00 33.96 -16.92
C GLY A 428 -5.00 35.06 -17.28
N GLY A 429 -6.26 34.96 -16.82
CA GLY A 429 -7.25 36.00 -17.06
C GLY A 429 -7.42 36.36 -18.55
N ASP A 430 -7.15 37.61 -18.88
CA ASP A 430 -7.15 38.25 -20.21
C ASP A 430 -5.74 38.44 -20.81
N GLU A 431 -4.71 37.83 -20.23
CA GLU A 431 -3.33 37.96 -20.66
C GLU A 431 -2.89 36.82 -21.58
N PHE A 432 -2.28 37.18 -22.70
CA PHE A 432 -1.74 36.28 -23.70
C PHE A 432 -0.30 36.65 -24.02
N ALA A 433 0.48 35.68 -24.47
CA ALA A 433 1.81 35.90 -25.00
C ALA A 433 2.00 35.18 -26.32
N VAL A 434 2.81 35.75 -27.20
CA VAL A 434 3.22 35.12 -28.46
C VAL A 434 4.73 35.16 -28.55
N LEU A 435 5.34 33.98 -28.56
CA LEU A 435 6.75 33.80 -28.87
C LEU A 435 6.87 33.57 -30.38
N VAL A 436 7.49 34.53 -31.07
CA VAL A 436 7.66 34.54 -32.52
C VAL A 436 9.10 34.16 -32.83
N ASP A 437 9.27 33.05 -33.54
CA ASP A 437 10.57 32.65 -34.07
C ASP A 437 10.82 33.44 -35.37
N THR A 438 11.92 34.19 -35.44
CA THR A 438 12.10 35.19 -36.51
C THR A 438 13.54 35.23 -37.04
N GLU A 439 13.72 35.63 -38.29
CA GLU A 439 15.05 35.91 -38.84
C GLU A 439 15.43 37.40 -38.71
N ARG A 440 14.43 38.29 -38.63
CA ARG A 440 14.62 39.75 -38.55
C ARG A 440 13.66 40.39 -37.56
N ARG A 441 14.14 41.31 -36.72
CA ARG A 441 13.37 42.03 -35.69
C ARG A 441 11.99 42.55 -36.16
N GLN A 442 11.93 43.03 -37.41
CA GLN A 442 10.73 43.57 -38.05
C GLN A 442 9.58 42.55 -38.19
N GLU A 443 9.86 41.24 -38.23
CA GLU A 443 8.84 40.22 -38.45
C GLU A 443 7.92 40.06 -37.24
N SER A 444 8.46 40.15 -36.01
CA SER A 444 7.64 40.10 -34.81
C SER A 444 6.81 41.38 -34.62
N GLU A 445 7.28 42.53 -35.11
CA GLU A 445 6.49 43.77 -35.17
C GLU A 445 5.33 43.65 -36.17
N LEU A 446 5.56 43.03 -37.34
CA LEU A 446 4.52 42.73 -38.31
C LEU A 446 3.47 41.74 -37.75
N VAL A 447 3.92 40.72 -37.02
CA VAL A 447 3.01 39.78 -36.32
C VAL A 447 2.19 40.52 -35.27
N GLY A 448 2.82 41.42 -34.50
CA GLY A 448 2.12 42.24 -33.50
C GLY A 448 1.06 43.14 -34.11
N GLY A 449 1.37 43.81 -35.23
CA GLY A 449 0.41 44.61 -35.98
C GLY A 449 -0.75 43.77 -36.52
N ARG A 450 -0.47 42.58 -37.04
CA ARG A 450 -1.49 41.63 -37.52
C ARG A 450 -2.40 41.14 -36.39
N VAL A 451 -1.84 40.81 -35.22
CA VAL A 451 -2.59 40.43 -34.03
C VAL A 451 -3.53 41.55 -33.60
N LEU A 452 -3.02 42.79 -33.46
CA LEU A 452 -3.85 43.93 -33.07
C LEU A 452 -4.98 44.22 -34.08
N ALA A 453 -4.69 44.17 -35.38
CA ALA A 453 -5.70 44.34 -36.42
C ALA A 453 -6.75 43.23 -36.39
N ALA A 454 -6.34 41.98 -36.09
CA ALA A 454 -7.26 40.87 -35.97
C ALA A 454 -8.20 41.00 -34.77
N LEU A 455 -7.71 41.49 -33.62
CA LEU A 455 -8.52 41.73 -32.42
C LEU A 455 -9.56 42.84 -32.63
N GLN A 456 -9.26 43.86 -33.44
CA GLN A 456 -10.22 44.93 -33.75
C GLN A 456 -11.45 44.47 -34.55
N ARG A 457 -11.40 43.29 -35.17
CA ARG A 457 -12.56 42.73 -35.86
C ARG A 457 -13.60 42.26 -34.84
N PRO A 458 -14.90 42.56 -35.02
CA PRO A 458 -15.95 42.13 -34.09
C PRO A 458 -15.93 40.62 -33.84
N PHE A 459 -16.06 40.22 -32.57
CA PHE A 459 -16.26 38.83 -32.14
C PHE A 459 -17.76 38.57 -32.03
N THR A 460 -18.23 37.45 -32.60
CA THR A 460 -19.62 37.02 -32.42
C THR A 460 -19.63 35.96 -31.33
N VAL A 461 -20.13 36.31 -30.15
CA VAL A 461 -20.21 35.42 -28.98
C VAL A 461 -21.68 35.35 -28.58
N GLU A 462 -22.24 34.14 -28.50
CA GLU A 462 -23.66 33.92 -28.15
C GLU A 462 -24.66 34.77 -28.98
N GLY A 463 -24.34 34.99 -30.27
CA GLY A 463 -25.18 35.76 -31.19
C GLY A 463 -25.07 37.29 -31.07
N ARG A 464 -24.16 37.80 -30.24
CA ARG A 464 -23.91 39.24 -30.04
C ARG A 464 -22.52 39.63 -30.55
N ARG A 465 -22.40 40.87 -31.06
CA ARG A 465 -21.12 41.43 -31.53
C ARG A 465 -20.42 42.19 -30.41
N HIS A 466 -19.21 41.76 -30.10
CA HIS A 466 -18.31 42.41 -29.16
C HIS A 466 -17.07 42.92 -29.89
N THR A 467 -16.70 44.17 -29.65
CA THR A 467 -15.45 44.74 -30.16
C THR A 467 -14.54 44.93 -28.96
N ILE A 468 -13.42 44.22 -28.94
CA ILE A 468 -12.40 44.32 -27.90
C ILE A 468 -11.09 44.80 -28.51
N GLY A 469 -10.34 45.58 -27.74
CA GLY A 469 -8.99 45.99 -28.11
C GLY A 469 -7.95 45.04 -27.54
N GLY A 470 -6.70 45.30 -27.86
CA GLY A 470 -5.56 44.71 -27.18
C GLY A 470 -4.48 45.76 -26.96
N SER A 471 -3.83 45.70 -25.83
CA SER A 471 -2.60 46.41 -25.52
C SER A 471 -1.42 45.45 -25.68
N LEU A 472 -0.43 45.82 -26.50
CA LEU A 472 0.67 44.94 -26.90
C LEU A 472 2.02 45.54 -26.49
N GLY A 473 2.86 44.74 -25.84
CA GLY A 473 4.28 44.99 -25.62
C GLY A 473 5.11 44.04 -26.46
N ILE A 474 6.18 44.53 -27.09
CA ILE A 474 7.09 43.70 -27.90
C ILE A 474 8.51 43.87 -27.36
N VAL A 475 9.16 42.77 -27.03
CA VAL A 475 10.56 42.74 -26.61
C VAL A 475 11.33 41.74 -27.48
N HIS A 476 12.58 42.08 -27.74
CA HIS A 476 13.51 41.24 -28.47
C HIS A 476 14.68 40.92 -27.56
N CYS A 477 15.14 39.67 -27.57
CA CYS A 477 16.31 39.31 -26.78
C CYS A 477 17.56 40.02 -27.34
N PRO A 478 18.31 40.76 -26.52
CA PRO A 478 19.58 41.32 -26.94
C PRO A 478 20.57 40.22 -27.35
N VAL A 479 21.46 40.55 -28.30
CA VAL A 479 22.55 39.66 -28.71
C VAL A 479 23.73 39.92 -27.77
N HIS A 480 24.36 38.86 -27.27
CA HIS A 480 25.51 38.90 -26.33
C HIS A 480 25.20 39.34 -24.89
N GLU A 481 23.97 39.13 -24.41
CA GLU A 481 23.61 39.36 -23.01
C GLU A 481 22.89 38.12 -22.44
N ASP A 482 23.33 37.68 -21.26
CA ASP A 482 22.72 36.56 -20.54
C ASP A 482 21.45 37.05 -19.83
N ILE A 483 20.31 36.94 -20.50
CA ILE A 483 19.01 37.34 -19.96
C ILE A 483 18.16 36.12 -19.59
N SER A 484 17.51 36.18 -18.43
CA SER A 484 16.59 35.12 -18.00
C SER A 484 15.21 35.24 -18.68
N ALA A 485 14.51 34.11 -18.82
CA ALA A 485 13.13 34.08 -19.30
C ALA A 485 12.18 34.97 -18.48
N GLN A 486 12.39 35.05 -17.16
CA GLN A 486 11.58 35.87 -16.27
C GLN A 486 11.82 37.37 -16.51
N THR A 487 13.07 37.77 -16.74
CA THR A 487 13.44 39.16 -17.06
C THR A 487 12.83 39.61 -18.39
N LEU A 488 12.92 38.77 -19.43
CA LEU A 488 12.30 39.08 -20.74
C LEU A 488 10.79 39.22 -20.66
N LEU A 489 10.12 38.33 -19.92
CA LEU A 489 8.67 38.40 -19.74
C LEU A 489 8.28 39.69 -18.98
N HIS A 490 9.02 40.06 -17.94
CA HIS A 490 8.79 41.29 -17.19
C HIS A 490 9.01 42.55 -18.04
N GLN A 491 10.04 42.57 -18.90
CA GLN A 491 10.25 43.67 -19.84
C GLN A 491 9.10 43.77 -20.85
N ALA A 492 8.57 42.65 -21.31
CA ALA A 492 7.45 42.62 -22.26
C ALA A 492 6.14 43.12 -21.63
N ASP A 493 5.88 42.73 -20.39
CA ASP A 493 4.78 43.24 -19.57
C ASP A 493 4.91 44.77 -19.34
N ALA A 494 6.09 45.24 -18.94
CA ALA A 494 6.36 46.67 -18.76
C ALA A 494 6.13 47.49 -20.07
N ALA A 495 6.56 46.95 -21.21
CA ALA A 495 6.32 47.56 -22.52
C ALA A 495 4.83 47.61 -22.89
N MET A 496 4.08 46.55 -22.56
CA MET A 496 2.62 46.50 -22.75
C MET A 496 1.92 47.52 -21.84
N TYR A 497 2.30 47.60 -20.56
CA TYR A 497 1.73 48.53 -19.60
C TYR A 497 1.96 50.00 -20.00
N ALA A 498 3.16 50.32 -20.49
CA ALA A 498 3.47 51.64 -21.04
C ALA A 498 2.57 51.99 -22.24
N THR A 499 2.28 51.01 -23.11
CA THR A 499 1.34 51.17 -24.23
C THR A 499 -0.08 51.44 -23.72
N LYS A 500 -0.54 50.69 -22.72
CA LYS A 500 -1.87 50.83 -22.10
C LYS A 500 -2.06 52.21 -21.46
N GLN A 501 -1.06 52.73 -20.74
CA GLN A 501 -1.12 54.07 -20.14
C GLN A 501 -1.21 55.19 -21.19
N ARG A 502 -0.38 55.14 -22.23
CA ARG A 502 -0.41 56.14 -23.33
C ARG A 502 -1.76 56.18 -24.03
N ARG A 503 -2.44 55.03 -24.13
CA ARG A 503 -3.78 54.92 -24.69
C ARG A 503 -4.82 55.59 -23.79
N LYS A 504 -4.81 55.30 -22.49
CA LYS A 504 -5.72 55.93 -21.51
C LYS A 504 -5.59 57.45 -21.49
N GLN A 505 -4.36 57.98 -21.54
CA GLN A 505 -4.08 59.42 -21.61
C GLN A 505 -4.63 60.07 -22.89
N ARG A 506 -4.60 59.36 -24.04
CA ARG A 506 -5.18 59.83 -25.31
C ARG A 506 -6.70 59.72 -25.36
N SER A 507 -7.28 58.77 -24.63
CA SER A 507 -8.73 58.51 -24.60
C SER A 507 -9.48 59.36 -23.56
N GLY A 508 -8.80 60.15 -22.74
CA GLY A 508 -9.42 61.08 -21.79
C GLY A 508 -9.97 60.44 -20.50
N GLU A 509 -9.72 59.15 -20.26
CA GLU A 509 -10.09 58.48 -19.00
C GLU A 509 -9.05 58.73 -17.91
N THR A 510 -9.09 59.92 -17.31
CA THR A 510 -8.32 60.22 -16.10
C THR A 510 -9.06 59.67 -14.88
N SER A 511 -8.66 58.49 -14.41
CA SER A 511 -9.07 57.99 -13.10
C SER A 511 -8.33 58.76 -12.01
N LEU A 512 -9.06 59.53 -11.21
CA LEU A 512 -8.58 60.16 -9.98
C LEU A 512 -8.23 59.07 -8.95
N HIS A 513 -6.95 58.73 -8.81
CA HIS A 513 -6.44 58.20 -7.55
C HIS A 513 -4.93 58.45 -7.36
N GLY A 514 -4.62 59.35 -6.42
CA GLY A 514 -3.52 59.25 -5.46
C GLY A 514 -2.09 59.25 -5.98
N SER A 515 -1.55 60.43 -6.28
CA SER A 515 -0.10 60.69 -6.21
C SER A 515 0.34 60.86 -4.76
N VAL A 516 1.27 60.03 -4.28
CA VAL A 516 2.11 60.33 -3.11
C VAL A 516 3.47 60.78 -3.65
N PRO A 517 4.00 61.96 -3.30
CA PRO A 517 5.39 62.29 -3.53
C PRO A 517 6.26 61.71 -2.40
N ALA A 518 7.46 61.25 -2.79
CA ALA A 518 8.54 60.90 -1.89
C ALA A 518 9.21 62.17 -1.33
N ASP A 519 9.63 62.12 -0.06
CA ASP A 519 10.73 62.92 0.48
C ASP A 519 11.38 62.17 1.67
N ASP A 520 12.68 62.41 1.80
CA ASP A 520 13.69 61.73 2.60
C ASP A 520 13.59 61.90 4.14
N ASP A 521 14.22 60.93 4.82
CA ASP A 521 14.52 60.68 6.26
C ASP A 521 15.37 61.79 6.97
N PRO A 522 15.81 61.68 8.26
CA PRO A 522 15.19 61.28 9.54
C PRO A 522 15.42 62.33 10.68
N ALA A 523 14.79 62.12 11.86
CA ALA A 523 15.33 62.30 13.24
C ALA A 523 14.36 62.92 14.26
N GLY A 524 14.23 62.24 15.42
CA GLY A 524 14.27 62.91 16.73
C GLY A 524 12.96 63.08 17.53
N GLU A 525 12.90 62.33 18.65
CA GLU A 525 12.35 62.75 19.97
C GLU A 525 10.83 62.66 20.26
N GLU A 526 10.50 61.60 21.02
CA GLU A 526 9.46 61.50 22.08
C GLU A 526 9.86 62.32 23.35
N PRO A 527 9.05 62.42 24.45
CA PRO A 527 7.63 62.13 24.70
C PRO A 527 6.90 63.17 25.61
N ALA A 528 5.63 62.90 25.99
CA ALA A 528 4.93 63.16 27.29
C ALA A 528 3.46 63.63 27.08
N GLU A 529 2.43 62.83 27.43
CA GLU A 529 1.71 62.69 28.73
C GLU A 529 0.28 63.29 28.64
N GLU A 530 -0.78 62.45 28.71
CA GLU A 530 -1.82 62.35 29.79
C GLU A 530 -2.97 63.38 29.65
N ASP A 531 -4.28 63.15 29.86
CA ASP A 531 -5.08 62.11 30.54
C ASP A 531 -6.62 62.34 30.27
N VAL A 532 -7.46 61.32 30.57
CA VAL A 532 -8.92 61.27 30.87
C VAL A 532 -9.96 61.30 29.71
N SER A 533 -10.56 60.20 29.21
CA SER A 533 -11.59 59.22 29.73
C SER A 533 -13.07 59.66 29.55
N PRO A 534 -14.11 58.78 29.55
CA PRO A 534 -14.36 57.57 28.75
C PRO A 534 -15.79 57.52 28.11
N ALA A 535 -16.01 56.69 27.08
CA ALA A 535 -17.33 56.14 26.75
C ALA A 535 -17.23 54.80 25.98
N ASP A 536 -18.02 53.85 26.46
CA ASP A 536 -18.06 52.40 26.24
C ASP A 536 -18.65 51.98 24.86
N PRO A 537 -18.08 51.00 24.13
CA PRO A 537 -18.68 50.40 22.94
C PRO A 537 -19.15 48.95 23.16
N THR A 538 -20.38 48.63 22.77
CA THR A 538 -20.90 47.26 22.67
C THR A 538 -21.12 46.88 21.21
N ILE A 539 -20.22 46.07 20.64
CA ILE A 539 -20.45 45.27 19.44
C ILE A 539 -19.96 43.84 19.71
N HIS A 540 -20.85 42.88 19.43
CA HIS A 540 -20.67 41.45 19.56
C HIS A 540 -19.55 40.90 18.67
N ASP A 541 -18.65 40.12 19.27
CA ASP A 541 -17.85 39.09 18.61
C ASP A 541 -18.22 37.73 19.21
N ASP A 542 -18.29 36.69 18.38
CA ASP A 542 -17.92 35.33 18.77
C ASP A 542 -17.36 34.56 17.54
N PRO A 543 -16.09 34.10 17.59
CA PRO A 543 -15.47 33.17 16.64
C PRO A 543 -15.50 31.73 17.17
N PRO A 544 -15.16 30.69 16.39
CA PRO A 544 -14.76 29.41 16.96
C PRO A 544 -13.23 29.23 16.94
N GLU A 545 -12.65 29.40 18.12
CA GLU A 545 -11.80 28.42 18.83
C GLU A 545 -11.12 27.29 18.00
N ASN A 546 -9.79 27.31 17.88
CA ASN A 546 -8.88 26.68 18.88
C ASN A 546 -7.48 26.42 18.28
N ALA A 547 -6.51 27.17 18.80
CA ALA A 547 -5.11 26.75 18.86
C ALA A 547 -4.64 27.01 20.30
N HIS A 548 -4.08 25.99 20.97
CA HIS A 548 -3.16 26.24 22.07
C HIS A 548 -1.93 25.34 21.97
N CYS A 549 -0.82 26.03 22.17
CA CYS A 549 0.57 25.65 22.17
C CYS A 549 1.01 25.17 23.56
N ALA A 550 2.08 24.37 23.65
CA ALA A 550 3.02 24.43 24.77
C ALA A 550 4.40 23.92 24.31
N GLN A 551 5.37 24.83 24.33
CA GLN A 551 6.80 24.63 24.19
C GLN A 551 7.41 24.41 25.60
N ASP A 552 8.51 23.67 25.69
CA ASP A 552 9.51 23.79 26.75
C ASP A 552 10.87 23.33 26.19
N GLU A 553 11.76 24.28 25.89
CA GLU A 553 13.21 24.03 25.73
C GLU A 553 13.98 25.34 26.06
N PRO A 554 15.03 25.30 26.91
CA PRO A 554 15.85 26.48 27.23
C PRO A 554 17.18 26.51 26.43
N PRO A 555 17.90 27.65 26.37
CA PRO A 555 18.98 27.88 25.41
C PRO A 555 20.43 27.92 25.96
N ALA A 556 21.35 27.54 25.06
CA ALA A 556 22.64 28.15 24.69
C ALA A 556 23.95 28.03 25.50
N GLN A 557 25.05 28.09 24.69
CA GLN A 557 26.48 28.41 24.93
C GLN A 557 27.41 27.20 25.18
N GLU A 558 28.62 27.04 24.62
CA GLU A 558 29.55 27.85 23.81
C GLU A 558 30.62 26.90 23.19
N GLY A 559 31.38 27.34 22.16
CA GLY A 559 32.53 26.61 21.58
C GLY A 559 33.76 26.51 22.52
N PRO A 560 34.99 26.10 22.08
CA PRO A 560 35.57 26.34 20.75
C PRO A 560 36.46 25.21 20.12
N ALA A 561 36.51 25.25 18.78
CA ALA A 561 37.64 25.18 17.82
C ALA A 561 38.92 24.30 17.99
N VAL A 562 39.27 23.65 16.86
CA VAL A 562 40.59 23.32 16.24
C VAL A 562 41.34 22.03 16.65
N ALA A 563 41.46 21.05 15.73
CA ALA A 563 42.70 20.69 15.00
C ALA A 563 42.61 19.34 14.23
N LYS A 564 43.08 19.40 12.97
CA LYS A 564 43.63 18.39 12.03
C LYS A 564 43.86 16.94 12.50
N ASP A 565 43.50 15.94 11.67
CA ASP A 565 44.48 15.16 10.88
C ASP A 565 43.88 14.03 10.01
N HIS A 566 44.42 13.94 8.79
CA HIS A 566 44.73 12.80 7.91
C HIS A 566 43.91 11.49 7.80
N ALA A 567 43.68 11.14 6.52
CA ALA A 567 44.00 9.86 5.82
C ALA A 567 42.88 8.84 5.50
N THR A 568 42.81 8.53 4.20
CA THR A 568 42.15 7.43 3.48
C THR A 568 42.64 6.03 3.90
N PRO A 569 41.81 4.98 3.74
CA PRO A 569 42.20 3.81 2.92
C PRO A 569 41.00 3.27 2.08
N ALA A 570 41.10 2.89 0.80
CA ALA A 570 41.85 1.82 0.13
C ALA A 570 40.94 0.60 -0.23
N ASP A 571 40.94 0.30 -1.52
CA ASP A 571 40.30 -0.83 -2.26
C ASP A 571 40.99 -2.18 -1.97
N PRO A 572 40.31 -3.34 -2.20
CA PRO A 572 41.00 -4.61 -2.37
C PRO A 572 40.90 -5.20 -3.79
N ALA A 573 42.07 -5.25 -4.44
CA ALA A 573 42.71 -6.37 -5.12
C ALA A 573 41.96 -7.25 -6.16
N VAL A 574 42.47 -7.18 -7.40
CA VAL A 574 42.50 -8.21 -8.45
C VAL A 574 43.83 -9.00 -8.34
N PRO A 575 43.90 -10.30 -8.67
CA PRO A 575 45.16 -10.94 -9.04
C PRO A 575 45.21 -11.25 -10.55
N ASP A 576 46.36 -10.93 -11.15
CA ASP A 576 46.77 -11.26 -12.52
C ASP A 576 47.32 -12.71 -12.63
N ASP A 577 47.13 -13.24 -13.84
CA ASP A 577 47.72 -14.41 -14.55
C ASP A 577 49.28 -14.34 -14.59
N PRO A 578 50.10 -15.23 -15.26
CA PRO A 578 49.80 -16.30 -16.21
C PRO A 578 50.66 -17.59 -16.14
N THR A 579 50.29 -18.63 -16.90
CA THR A 579 51.16 -19.36 -17.87
C THR A 579 50.48 -20.58 -18.53
N VAL A 580 50.50 -20.55 -19.87
CA VAL A 580 50.17 -21.57 -20.91
C VAL A 580 51.45 -22.44 -21.17
N PRO A 581 51.50 -23.62 -21.89
CA PRO A 581 50.54 -24.27 -22.81
C PRO A 581 50.36 -25.82 -22.69
N ASP A 582 49.41 -26.30 -23.51
CA ASP A 582 49.57 -27.36 -24.55
C ASP A 582 48.72 -28.63 -24.46
N ASP A 583 48.41 -29.11 -25.67
CA ASP A 583 47.84 -30.38 -26.11
C ASP A 583 46.32 -30.64 -26.06
N GLY A 584 45.77 -30.86 -27.26
CA GLY A 584 45.17 -32.17 -27.53
C GLY A 584 43.69 -32.24 -27.90
N MET A 585 43.41 -32.08 -29.19
CA MET A 585 42.70 -33.06 -30.05
C MET A 585 41.24 -33.52 -29.79
N SER A 586 40.45 -33.47 -30.89
CA SER A 586 39.34 -34.37 -31.32
C SER A 586 37.99 -34.29 -30.58
N LEU A 587 36.90 -33.84 -31.25
CA LEU A 587 35.99 -34.53 -32.19
C LEU A 587 35.01 -35.54 -31.55
N HIS A 588 33.71 -35.30 -31.82
CA HIS A 588 32.53 -36.16 -31.62
C HIS A 588 32.21 -36.53 -30.16
N ASN A 589 30.98 -36.39 -29.65
CA ASN A 589 29.68 -36.71 -30.24
C ASN A 589 28.57 -35.92 -29.53
#